data_AF-A0A1F4QE68-F1
#
_entry.id   AF-A0A1F4QE68-F1
#
_cell.length_a   1.000
_cell.length_b   1.000
_cell.length_c   1.000
_cell.angle_alpha   90.00
_cell.angle_beta   90.00
_cell.angle_gamma   90.00
#
_symmetry.space_group_name_H-M   'P 1'
#
loop_
_entity.id
_entity.type
_entity.pdbx_description
1 polymer ?
#
loop_
_entity_poly.entity_id
_entity_poly.type
_entity_poly.pdbx_seq_one_letter_code
_entity_poly.pdbx_strand_id
1 'polypeptide(L)' 'MAGKVQRKNYRIDVTKLNRAKGILGTKTETETIHRALDLVADETALAKALRTLVVKGHGHIEDLDADR' A
#
# COMPACT_ATOMS: atom_id res chain seq x y z
N MET A 1 10.92 -6.56 2.42
CA MET A 1 12.03 -7.33 1.79
C MET A 1 12.85 -6.36 0.95
N ALA A 2 14.06 -5.99 1.38
CA ALA A 2 14.87 -5.04 0.62
C ALA A 2 15.53 -5.75 -0.58
N GLY A 3 14.94 -5.58 -1.76
CA GLY A 3 15.54 -6.02 -3.02
C GLY A 3 16.75 -5.17 -3.38
N LYS A 4 17.70 -5.73 -4.15
CA LYS A 4 18.86 -4.97 -4.64
C LYS A 4 18.40 -3.88 -5.60
N VAL A 5 18.66 -2.62 -5.27
CA VAL A 5 18.39 -1.49 -6.17
C VAL A 5 19.26 -1.63 -7.41
N GLN A 6 18.62 -1.65 -8.58
CA GLN A 6 19.28 -1.69 -9.88
C GLN A 6 18.82 -0.50 -10.71
N ARG A 7 19.76 0.15 -11.40
CA ARG A 7 19.41 1.21 -12.35
C ARG A 7 18.66 0.60 -13.53
N LYS A 8 17.54 1.22 -13.89
CA LYS A 8 16.73 0.88 -15.05
C LYS A 8 16.40 2.17 -15.81
N ASN A 9 16.34 2.09 -17.13
CA ASN A 9 15.96 3.21 -17.99
C ASN A 9 14.53 2.97 -18.49
N TYR A 10 13.58 3.76 -18.02
CA TYR A 10 12.17 3.67 -18.42
C TYR A 10 11.71 4.97 -19.06
N ARG A 11 10.75 4.87 -19.99
CA ARG A 11 9.98 6.02 -20.45
C ARG A 11 8.76 6.13 -19.55
N ILE A 12 8.63 7.25 -18.83
CA ILE A 12 7.54 7.51 -17.89
C ILE A 12 6.89 8.84 -18.28
N ASP A 13 5.56 8.89 -18.13
CA ASP A 13 4.80 10.13 -18.23
C ASP A 13 5.12 11.03 -17.04
N VAL A 14 5.81 12.14 -17.32
CA VAL A 14 6.26 13.12 -16.33
C VAL A 14 5.08 13.75 -15.58
N THR A 15 3.91 13.87 -16.21
CA THR A 15 2.71 14.41 -15.56
C THR A 15 2.23 13.49 -14.45
N LYS A 16 2.21 12.18 -14.72
CA LYS A 16 1.85 11.16 -13.71
C LYS A 16 2.88 11.13 -12.58
N LEU A 17 4.15 11.24 -12.92
CA LEU A 17 5.24 11.23 -11.94
C LEU A 17 5.17 12.44 -11.00
N ASN A 18 4.94 13.64 -11.54
CA ASN A 18 4.77 14.86 -10.74
C ASN A 18 3.53 14.80 -9.85
N ARG A 19 2.42 14.28 -10.37
CA ARG A 19 1.22 14.06 -9.56
C ARG A 19 1.48 13.10 -8.40
N ALA A 20 2.11 11.96 -8.68
CA ALA A 20 2.49 10.99 -7.66
C ALA A 20 3.43 11.60 -6.62
N LYS A 21 4.40 12.42 -7.06
CA LYS A 21 5.33 13.12 -6.17
C LYS A 21 4.61 14.04 -5.20
N GLY A 22 3.63 14.81 -5.68
CA GLY A 22 2.79 15.68 -4.85
C GLY A 22 1.93 14.91 -3.86
N ILE A 23 1.25 13.85 -4.31
CA ILE A 23 0.41 13.00 -3.45
C ILE A 23 1.24 12.33 -2.35
N LEU A 24 2.42 11.79 -2.70
CA LEU A 24 3.27 11.03 -1.79
C LEU A 24 4.22 11.91 -0.95
N GLY A 25 4.28 13.23 -1.21
CA GLY A 25 5.16 14.16 -0.52
C GLY A 25 6.66 13.84 -0.66
N THR A 26 7.06 13.23 -1.77
CA THR A 26 8.44 12.72 -1.98
C THR A 26 9.34 13.78 -2.60
N LYS A 27 10.64 13.70 -2.30
CA LYS A 27 11.62 14.72 -2.74
C LYS A 27 12.18 14.41 -4.13
N THR A 28 12.35 13.14 -4.46
CA THR A 28 12.98 12.70 -5.72
C THR A 28 12.07 11.76 -6.50
N GLU A 29 12.22 11.72 -7.82
CA GLU A 29 11.47 10.80 -8.69
C GLU A 29 11.70 9.33 -8.32
N THR A 30 12.93 8.96 -7.99
CA THR A 30 13.28 7.61 -7.53
C THR A 30 12.53 7.25 -6.25
N GLU A 31 12.49 8.16 -5.28
CA GLU A 31 11.71 7.97 -4.05
C GLU A 31 10.21 7.85 -4.36
N THR A 32 9.69 8.69 -5.27
CA THR A 32 8.29 8.61 -5.72
C THR A 32 7.97 7.24 -6.29
N ILE A 33 8.81 6.73 -7.18
CA ILE A 33 8.61 5.43 -7.83
C ILE A 33 8.65 4.31 -6.79
N HIS A 34 9.63 4.30 -5.89
CA HIS A 34 9.72 3.28 -4.85
C HIS A 34 8.50 3.30 -3.93
N ARG A 35 8.12 4.47 -3.40
CA ARG A 35 6.93 4.56 -2.54
C ARG A 35 5.63 4.19 -3.26
N ALA A 36 5.50 4.52 -4.53
CA ALA A 36 4.33 4.13 -5.31
C ALA A 36 4.26 2.59 -5.48
N LEU A 37 5.40 1.93 -5.70
CA LEU A 37 5.46 0.47 -5.78
C LEU A 37 5.14 -0.18 -4.44
N ASP A 38 5.67 0.35 -3.34
CA ASP A 38 5.38 -0.15 -1.99
C ASP A 38 3.88 0.00 -1.67
N LEU A 39 3.29 1.17 -1.97
CA LEU A 39 1.87 1.44 -1.73
C LEU A 39 0.94 0.49 -2.49
N VAL A 40 1.27 0.15 -3.74
CA VAL A 40 0.50 -0.83 -4.53
C VAL A 40 0.61 -2.24 -3.94
N ALA A 41 1.80 -2.61 -3.44
CA ALA A 41 2.00 -3.91 -2.79
C ALA A 41 1.20 -3.99 -1.47
N ASP A 42 1.24 -2.92 -0.67
CA ASP A 42 0.51 -2.81 0.58
C ASP A 42 -1.02 -2.82 0.37
N GLU A 43 -1.52 -2.10 -0.64
CA GLU A 43 -2.93 -2.10 -1.02
C GLU A 43 -3.40 -3.51 -1.40
N THR A 44 -2.60 -4.23 -2.17
CA THR A 44 -2.89 -5.62 -2.56
C THR A 44 -2.89 -6.55 -1.34
N ALA A 45 -1.93 -6.38 -0.43
CA ALA A 45 -1.85 -7.16 0.81
C ALA A 45 -3.07 -6.89 1.71
N LEU A 46 -3.45 -5.62 1.86
CA LEU A 46 -4.62 -5.20 2.63
C LEU A 46 -5.91 -5.77 2.04
N ALA A 47 -6.12 -5.65 0.72
CA ALA A 47 -7.30 -6.19 0.06
C ALA A 47 -7.41 -7.72 0.26
N LYS A 48 -6.29 -8.45 0.21
CA LYS A 48 -6.24 -9.88 0.48
C LYS A 48 -6.55 -10.21 1.94
N ALA A 49 -6.01 -9.43 2.88
CA ALA A 49 -6.27 -9.59 4.31
C ALA A 49 -7.76 -9.34 4.62
N LEU A 50 -8.34 -8.26 4.10
CA LEU A 50 -9.76 -7.94 4.23
C LEU A 50 -10.65 -9.03 3.63
N ARG A 51 -10.32 -9.53 2.44
CA ARG A 51 -11.07 -10.66 1.85
C ARG A 51 -11.02 -11.89 2.74
N THR A 52 -9.86 -12.19 3.33
CA THR A 52 -9.71 -13.32 4.26
C THR A 52 -10.54 -13.10 5.52
N LEU A 53 -10.55 -11.89 6.07
CA LEU A 53 -11.34 -11.53 7.24
C LEU A 53 -12.84 -11.70 6.96
N VAL A 54 -13.33 -11.16 5.84
CA VAL A 54 -14.74 -11.26 5.43
C VAL A 54 -15.15 -12.71 5.21
N VAL A 55 -14.31 -13.53 4.55
CA VAL A 55 -14.59 -14.95 4.30
C VAL A 55 -14.58 -15.78 5.57
N LYS A 56 -13.76 -15.45 6.56
CA LYS A 56 -13.71 -16.18 7.84
C LYS A 56 -14.97 -16.02 8.70
N GLY A 57 -15.87 -15.10 8.37
CA GLY A 57 -17.16 -14.92 9.04
C GLY A 57 -17.07 -14.12 10.32
N HIS A 58 -18.22 -13.58 10.74
CA HIS A 58 -18.41 -12.68 11.88
C HIS A 58 -17.69 -13.21 13.12
N GLY A 59 -16.63 -12.53 13.54
CA GLY A 59 -16.09 -12.72 14.88
C GLY A 59 -17.22 -12.46 15.86
N HIS A 60 -17.55 -13.46 16.69
CA HIS A 60 -18.45 -13.27 17.79
C HIS A 60 -17.76 -12.30 18.76
N ILE A 61 -18.16 -11.03 18.71
CA ILE A 61 -17.75 -10.04 19.70
C ILE A 61 -18.72 -10.23 20.86
N GLU A 62 -18.32 -11.00 21.86
CA GLU A 62 -19.02 -11.04 23.14
C GLU A 62 -18.73 -9.74 23.87
N ASP A 63 -19.79 -9.02 24.23
CA ASP A 63 -19.69 -7.87 25.13
C ASP A 63 -19.47 -8.40 26.55
N LEU A 64 -18.22 -8.33 27.01
CA LEU A 64 -17.80 -8.79 28.34
C LEU A 64 -18.38 -7.94 29.48
N ASP A 65 -18.95 -6.77 29.17
CA ASP A 65 -19.50 -5.84 30.15
C ASP A 65 -21.04 -5.85 30.20
N ALA A 66 -21.72 -6.69 29.40
CA ALA A 66 -23.18 -6.76 29.36
C ALA A 66 -23.83 -7.28 30.66
N ASP A 67 -23.06 -7.94 31.53
CA ASP A 67 -23.51 -8.57 32.78
C ASP A 67 -23.18 -7.75 34.06
N ARG A 68 -22.89 -6.45 33.95
CA ARG A 68 -22.54 -5.60 35.11
C ARG A 68 -23.55 -4.51 35.46
#